data_AF-A0A9X8H9K8-F1
#
_entry.id   AF-A0A9X8H9K8-F1
#
_cell.length_a   1.000
_cell.length_b   1.000
_cell.length_c   1.000
_cell.angle_alpha   90.00
_cell.angle_beta   90.00
_cell.angle_gamma   90.00
#
_symmetry.space_group_name_H-M   'P 1'
#
loop_
_entity.id
_entity.type
_entity.pdbx_description
1 polymer ?
#
loop_
_entity_poly.entity_id
_entity_poly.type
_entity_poly.pdbx_seq_one_letter_code
_entity_poly.pdbx_strand_id
1 'polypeptide(L)'
;MAINLVQMGHSESFNSPAMIVLPYYHIYASTLMNMVLVSGYAQVILPKFDHRQFLHCLQRYRITKAHIVPPIATFLAKHPIVDEYDLSALRMLVSAAAPLGAGLQDAVHLRLGIQVKQCYGLTELSPIVNYSKDGHSKPASTGTLVPHTELRVVCPSSGADLPPDQVGELWYRGPQVMLGYLDNDQATEDTTTTCGFLKTGDLGYIDNDGHVFVVDRLKELIKYKGHQ
;
A
#
# COMPACT_ATOMS: atom_id res chain seq x y z
N MET A 1 1.37 -13.63 -6.72
CA MET A 1 -0.01 -13.32 -6.26
C MET A 1 -0.53 -14.29 -5.19
N ALA A 2 -0.64 -15.61 -5.44
CA ALA A 2 -1.19 -16.57 -4.47
C ALA A 2 -0.48 -16.56 -3.10
N ILE A 3 0.85 -16.46 -3.11
CA ILE A 3 1.69 -16.32 -1.90
C ILE A 3 1.28 -15.10 -1.09
N ASN A 4 1.03 -13.96 -1.75
CA ASN A 4 0.63 -12.73 -1.09
C ASN A 4 -0.78 -12.83 -0.47
N LEU A 5 -1.69 -13.61 -1.07
CA LEU A 5 -2.99 -13.93 -0.44
C LEU A 5 -2.81 -14.63 0.92
N VAL A 6 -1.87 -15.58 1.00
CA VAL A 6 -1.57 -16.32 2.24
C VAL A 6 -0.84 -15.43 3.26
N GLN A 7 0.15 -14.66 2.81
CA GLN A 7 0.88 -13.71 3.66
C GLN A 7 -0.06 -12.68 4.30
N MET A 8 -1.03 -12.20 3.53
CA MET A 8 -1.98 -11.17 3.96
C MET A 8 -3.10 -11.70 4.85
N GLY A 9 -3.46 -12.98 4.76
CA GLY A 9 -4.58 -13.55 5.54
C GLY A 9 -4.44 -13.42 7.06
N HIS A 10 -3.22 -13.22 7.58
CA HIS A 10 -2.97 -13.00 9.01
C HIS A 10 -3.14 -11.53 9.43
N SER A 11 -2.95 -10.60 8.49
CA SER A 11 -2.91 -9.15 8.77
C SER A 11 -4.17 -8.44 8.32
N GLU A 12 -4.85 -8.96 7.30
CA GLU A 12 -6.05 -8.39 6.72
C GLU A 12 -7.23 -9.34 6.89
N SER A 13 -8.26 -8.86 7.57
CA SER A 13 -9.53 -9.55 7.75
C SER A 13 -10.68 -8.73 7.19
N PHE A 14 -11.64 -9.44 6.60
CA PHE A 14 -12.90 -8.88 6.15
C PHE A 14 -13.98 -9.22 7.18
N ASN A 15 -14.87 -8.28 7.46
CA ASN A 15 -16.03 -8.48 8.34
C ASN A 15 -17.31 -7.84 7.77
N SER A 16 -17.23 -7.33 6.54
CA SER A 16 -18.32 -6.80 5.73
C SER A 16 -17.99 -7.02 4.25
N PRO A 17 -18.90 -6.76 3.30
CA PRO A 17 -18.56 -6.77 1.89
C PRO A 17 -17.38 -5.85 1.59
N ALA A 18 -16.52 -6.24 0.66
CA ALA A 18 -15.40 -5.40 0.26
C ALA A 18 -15.80 -4.53 -0.93
N MET A 19 -15.55 -3.22 -0.83
CA MET A 19 -15.70 -2.32 -1.96
C MET A 19 -14.44 -2.32 -2.82
N ILE A 20 -14.60 -2.53 -4.12
CA ILE A 20 -13.52 -2.50 -5.10
C ILE A 20 -13.83 -1.43 -6.14
N VAL A 21 -13.08 -0.33 -6.07
CA VAL A 21 -13.16 0.82 -6.98
C VAL A 21 -11.85 1.05 -7.74
N LEU A 22 -10.93 0.09 -7.63
CA LEU A 22 -9.60 0.12 -8.25
C LEU A 22 -9.61 -0.67 -9.57
N PRO A 23 -8.76 -0.32 -10.55
CA PRO A 23 -8.78 -0.98 -11.87
C PRO A 23 -8.27 -2.43 -11.80
N TYR A 24 -9.07 -3.39 -12.28
CA TYR A 24 -8.81 -4.84 -12.16
C TYR A 24 -7.57 -5.30 -12.93
N TYR A 25 -7.18 -4.56 -13.98
CA TYR A 25 -5.94 -4.84 -14.71
C TYR A 25 -4.68 -4.52 -13.88
N HIS A 26 -4.80 -3.75 -12.81
CA HIS A 26 -3.69 -3.46 -11.91
C HIS A 26 -3.68 -4.45 -10.75
N ILE A 27 -2.48 -4.90 -10.38
CA ILE A 27 -2.26 -5.96 -9.40
C ILE A 27 -2.87 -5.67 -8.02
N TYR A 28 -3.00 -4.39 -7.64
CA TYR A 28 -3.62 -4.01 -6.37
C TYR A 28 -5.09 -4.43 -6.31
N ALA A 29 -5.88 -4.12 -7.34
CA ALA A 29 -7.28 -4.51 -7.41
C ALA A 29 -7.43 -6.03 -7.60
N SER A 30 -6.61 -6.63 -8.48
CA SER A 30 -6.64 -8.07 -8.74
C SER A 30 -6.34 -8.89 -7.47
N THR A 31 -5.36 -8.45 -6.66
CA THR A 31 -5.05 -9.12 -5.39
C THR A 31 -6.17 -8.96 -4.39
N LEU A 32 -6.71 -7.74 -4.23
CA LEU A 32 -7.86 -7.50 -3.34
C LEU A 32 -9.07 -8.36 -3.72
N MET A 33 -9.42 -8.40 -5.01
CA MET A 33 -10.50 -9.25 -5.54
C MET A 33 -10.31 -10.70 -5.10
N ASN A 34 -9.11 -11.26 -5.31
CA ASN A 34 -8.79 -12.64 -4.93
C ASN A 34 -8.80 -12.85 -3.40
N MET A 35 -8.33 -11.89 -2.61
CA MET A 35 -8.38 -11.97 -1.14
C MET A 35 -9.83 -12.06 -0.63
N VAL A 36 -10.74 -11.27 -1.21
CA VAL A 36 -12.15 -11.26 -0.83
C VAL A 36 -12.83 -12.56 -1.25
N LEU A 37 -12.54 -13.06 -2.46
CA LEU A 37 -13.04 -14.35 -2.95
C LEU A 37 -12.64 -15.50 -2.02
N VAL A 38 -11.35 -15.61 -1.67
CA VAL A 38 -10.84 -16.68 -0.79
C VAL A 38 -11.39 -16.56 0.62
N SER A 39 -11.69 -15.34 1.07
CA SER A 39 -12.27 -15.09 2.39
C SER A 39 -13.79 -15.33 2.43
N GLY A 40 -14.44 -15.60 1.29
CA GLY A 40 -15.88 -15.91 1.22
C GLY A 40 -16.80 -14.70 1.43
N TYR A 41 -16.30 -13.47 1.26
CA TYR A 41 -17.09 -12.25 1.39
C TYR A 41 -17.62 -11.75 0.05
N ALA A 42 -18.71 -10.99 0.09
CA ALA A 42 -19.27 -10.35 -1.09
C ALA A 42 -18.37 -9.18 -1.56
N GLN A 43 -18.35 -8.96 -2.88
CA GLN A 43 -17.65 -7.84 -3.51
C GLN A 43 -18.64 -6.83 -4.06
N VAL A 44 -18.44 -5.55 -3.72
CA VAL A 44 -19.19 -4.43 -4.31
C VAL A 44 -18.26 -3.74 -5.30
N ILE A 45 -18.53 -3.93 -6.59
CA ILE A 45 -17.64 -3.51 -7.68
C ILE A 45 -18.15 -2.21 -8.30
N LEU A 46 -17.30 -1.20 -8.33
CA LEU A 46 -17.56 0.05 -9.05
C LEU A 46 -16.64 0.10 -10.29
N PRO A 47 -17.18 0.04 -11.53
CA PRO A 47 -16.38 0.03 -12.75
C PRO A 47 -15.50 1.27 -12.92
N LYS A 48 -15.94 2.39 -12.34
CA LYS A 48 -15.22 3.66 -12.27
C LYS A 48 -15.56 4.37 -10.97
N PHE A 49 -14.67 5.24 -10.52
CA PHE A 49 -14.94 6.10 -9.38
C PHE A 49 -15.99 7.16 -9.76
N ASP A 50 -17.13 7.11 -9.08
CA ASP A 50 -18.17 8.15 -9.10
C ASP A 50 -18.51 8.50 -7.65
N HIS A 51 -18.52 9.79 -7.32
CA HIS A 51 -18.66 10.27 -5.95
C HIS A 51 -19.95 9.75 -5.28
N ARG A 52 -21.08 9.84 -5.98
CA ARG A 52 -22.40 9.46 -5.43
C ARG A 52 -22.52 7.96 -5.31
N GLN A 53 -22.13 7.20 -6.34
CA GLN A 53 -22.20 5.75 -6.30
C GLN A 53 -21.27 5.17 -5.22
N PHE A 54 -20.05 5.71 -5.09
CA PHE A 54 -19.10 5.29 -4.06
C PHE A 54 -19.69 5.48 -2.65
N LEU A 55 -20.16 6.68 -2.32
CA LEU A 55 -20.75 6.96 -1.02
C LEU A 55 -22.05 6.17 -0.78
N HIS A 56 -22.91 6.07 -1.79
CA HIS A 56 -24.14 5.27 -1.71
C HIS A 56 -23.83 3.80 -1.39
N CYS A 57 -22.83 3.21 -2.05
CA CYS A 57 -22.45 1.83 -1.80
C CYS A 57 -21.83 1.65 -0.40
N LEU A 58 -21.00 2.60 0.07
CA LEU A 58 -20.46 2.56 1.44
C LEU A 58 -21.59 2.48 2.47
N GLN A 59 -22.59 3.35 2.33
CA GLN A 59 -23.77 3.40 3.21
C GLN A 59 -24.66 2.15 3.05
N ARG A 60 -25.09 1.84 1.83
CA ARG A 60 -26.09 0.79 1.53
C ARG A 60 -25.64 -0.60 1.97
N TYR A 61 -24.35 -0.90 1.77
CA TYR A 61 -23.75 -2.20 2.08
C TYR A 61 -23.00 -2.20 3.42
N ARG A 62 -23.04 -1.09 4.17
CA ARG A 62 -22.40 -0.93 5.49
C ARG A 62 -20.93 -1.37 5.47
N ILE A 63 -20.19 -0.88 4.47
CA ILE A 63 -18.78 -1.23 4.27
C ILE A 63 -17.97 -0.72 5.45
N THR A 64 -17.27 -1.63 6.14
CA THR A 64 -16.46 -1.32 7.33
C THR A 64 -15.03 -0.91 6.98
N LYS A 65 -14.52 -1.41 5.85
CA LYS A 65 -13.16 -1.15 5.38
C LYS A 65 -13.15 -0.99 3.87
N ALA A 66 -12.55 0.10 3.39
CA ALA A 66 -12.41 0.34 1.95
C ALA A 66 -10.94 0.54 1.56
N HIS A 67 -10.56 -0.09 0.44
CA HIS A 67 -9.25 0.04 -0.17
C HIS A 67 -9.32 1.11 -1.25
N ILE A 68 -8.47 2.13 -1.14
CA ILE A 68 -8.56 3.37 -1.90
C ILE A 68 -7.17 3.85 -2.35
N VAL A 69 -7.16 4.94 -3.10
CA VAL A 69 -5.95 5.70 -3.47
C VAL A 69 -6.02 7.12 -2.90
N PRO A 70 -4.89 7.85 -2.78
CA PRO A 70 -4.86 9.18 -2.16
C PRO A 70 -5.89 10.21 -2.70
N PRO A 71 -6.23 10.25 -4.00
CA PRO A 71 -7.30 11.12 -4.49
C PRO A 71 -8.67 10.85 -3.85
N ILE A 72 -9.01 9.59 -3.56
CA ILE A 72 -10.27 9.22 -2.91
C ILE A 72 -10.24 9.63 -1.43
N ALA A 73 -9.09 9.50 -0.76
CA ALA A 73 -8.92 10.01 0.61
C ALA A 73 -9.10 11.53 0.65
N THR A 74 -8.57 12.25 -0.35
CA THR A 74 -8.75 13.70 -0.50
C THR A 74 -10.22 14.07 -0.69
N PHE A 75 -10.92 13.33 -1.54
CA PHE A 75 -12.36 13.49 -1.73
C PHE A 75 -13.13 13.30 -0.42
N LEU A 76 -12.87 12.21 0.30
CA LEU A 76 -13.50 11.92 1.60
C LEU A 76 -13.21 13.01 2.64
N ALA A 77 -12.00 13.54 2.68
CA ALA A 77 -11.61 14.60 3.61
C ALA A 77 -12.27 15.97 3.31
N LYS A 78 -12.51 16.31 2.03
CA LYS A 78 -12.78 17.70 1.64
C LYS A 78 -14.13 17.94 0.95
N HIS A 79 -14.70 16.96 0.26
CA HIS A 79 -15.85 17.19 -0.60
C HIS A 79 -17.16 17.25 0.23
N PRO A 80 -18.00 18.30 0.15
CA PRO A 80 -19.16 18.48 1.04
C PRO A 80 -20.21 17.37 0.93
N ILE A 81 -20.38 16.80 -0.27
CA ILE A 81 -21.32 15.68 -0.51
C ILE A 81 -21.15 14.48 0.45
N VAL A 82 -19.97 14.29 1.03
CA VAL A 82 -19.70 13.21 1.98
C VAL A 82 -20.62 13.33 3.21
N ASP A 83 -20.97 14.56 3.61
CA ASP A 83 -21.83 14.81 4.77
C ASP A 83 -23.32 14.49 4.48
N GLU A 84 -23.68 14.22 3.21
CA GLU A 84 -25.04 13.78 2.82
C GLU A 84 -25.26 12.27 3.06
N TYR A 85 -24.24 11.51 3.46
CA TYR A 85 -24.29 10.04 3.59
C TYR A 85 -23.95 9.58 5.01
N ASP A 86 -24.64 8.53 5.47
CA ASP A 86 -24.31 7.81 6.69
C ASP A 86 -23.12 6.86 6.46
N LEU A 87 -21.94 7.32 6.84
CA LEU A 87 -20.71 6.53 6.83
C LEU A 87 -20.37 5.93 8.20
N SER A 88 -21.31 5.88 9.14
CA SER A 88 -21.10 5.38 10.51
C SER A 88 -20.71 3.90 10.59
N ALA A 89 -20.80 3.14 9.48
CA ALA A 89 -20.29 1.77 9.39
C ALA A 89 -18.80 1.70 9.08
N LEU A 90 -18.24 2.70 8.40
CA LEU A 90 -16.84 2.74 8.01
C LEU A 90 -15.96 2.87 9.27
N ARG A 91 -14.89 2.07 9.33
CA ARG A 91 -13.97 1.99 10.47
C ARG A 91 -12.53 2.28 10.06
N MET A 92 -12.18 1.95 8.82
CA MET A 92 -10.81 2.09 8.34
C MET A 92 -10.77 2.29 6.82
N LEU A 93 -9.77 3.05 6.39
CA LEU A 93 -9.37 3.14 5.00
C LEU A 93 -7.96 2.56 4.84
N VAL A 94 -7.73 1.86 3.73
CA VAL A 94 -6.41 1.38 3.33
C VAL A 94 -6.02 2.13 2.08
N SER A 95 -4.92 2.88 2.12
CA SER A 95 -4.41 3.64 0.98
C SER A 95 -3.09 3.07 0.50
N ALA A 96 -2.91 2.95 -0.82
CA ALA A 96 -1.65 2.52 -1.42
C ALA A 96 -1.43 3.22 -2.77
N ALA A 97 -0.45 2.72 -3.53
CA ALA A 97 -0.06 3.14 -4.89
C ALA A 97 0.57 4.55 -5.00
N ALA A 98 0.36 5.43 -4.04
CA ALA A 98 1.07 6.70 -3.94
C ALA A 98 1.19 7.15 -2.47
N PRO A 99 2.20 7.97 -2.12
CA PRO A 99 2.37 8.49 -0.77
C PRO A 99 1.13 9.26 -0.30
N LEU A 100 0.71 8.99 0.93
CA LEU A 100 -0.33 9.75 1.62
C LEU A 100 0.34 10.76 2.56
N GLY A 101 0.17 12.05 2.30
CA GLY A 101 0.68 13.08 3.20
C GLY A 101 0.03 13.00 4.58
N ALA A 102 0.80 13.21 5.65
CA ALA A 102 0.30 13.12 7.03
C ALA A 102 -0.94 14.01 7.27
N GLY A 103 -0.94 15.25 6.76
CA GLY A 103 -2.08 16.15 6.88
C GLY A 103 -3.38 15.64 6.22
N LEU A 104 -3.28 14.71 5.25
CA LEU A 104 -4.47 14.08 4.68
C LEU A 104 -5.03 12.96 5.58
N GLN A 105 -4.18 12.21 6.28
CA GLN A 105 -4.63 11.25 7.29
C GLN A 105 -5.42 11.97 8.38
N ASP A 106 -4.87 13.08 8.88
CA ASP A 106 -5.49 13.90 9.91
C ASP A 106 -6.81 14.52 9.45
N ALA A 107 -6.88 15.01 8.21
CA ALA A 107 -8.10 15.60 7.66
C ALA A 107 -9.23 14.56 7.52
N VAL A 108 -8.91 13.33 7.10
CA VAL A 108 -9.89 12.23 7.08
C VAL A 108 -10.32 11.87 8.50
N HIS A 109 -9.37 11.77 9.43
CA HIS A 109 -9.65 11.45 10.83
C HIS A 109 -10.56 12.48 11.48
N LEU A 110 -10.26 13.78 11.31
CA LEU A 110 -11.05 14.88 11.86
C LEU A 110 -12.49 14.87 11.38
N ARG A 111 -12.72 14.52 10.11
CA ARG A 111 -14.06 14.53 9.51
C ARG A 111 -14.86 13.26 9.79
N LEU A 112 -14.24 12.10 9.64
CA LEU A 112 -14.93 10.80 9.65
C LEU A 112 -14.70 9.99 10.93
N GLY A 113 -13.77 10.40 11.80
CA GLY A 113 -13.42 9.68 13.02
C GLY A 113 -12.72 8.34 12.79
N ILE A 114 -12.20 8.09 11.58
CA ILE A 114 -11.56 6.82 11.20
C ILE A 114 -10.08 7.00 10.90
N GLN A 115 -9.34 5.89 10.93
CA GLN A 115 -7.92 5.87 10.55
C GLN A 115 -7.74 5.55 9.06
N VAL A 116 -6.70 6.12 8.46
CA VAL A 116 -6.22 5.75 7.13
C VAL A 116 -4.86 5.08 7.27
N LYS A 117 -4.80 3.75 7.15
CA LYS A 117 -3.53 3.02 7.12
C LYS A 117 -2.95 3.03 5.70
N GLN A 118 -1.64 3.08 5.59
CA GLN A 118 -0.95 2.91 4.32
C GLN A 118 -0.41 1.49 4.19
N CYS A 119 -0.30 1.02 2.95
CA CYS A 119 0.51 -0.15 2.62
C CYS A 119 1.39 0.13 1.41
N TYR A 120 2.45 -0.67 1.26
CA TYR A 120 3.43 -0.48 0.20
C TYR A 120 3.77 -1.78 -0.51
N GLY A 121 4.09 -1.61 -1.79
CA GLY A 121 4.25 -2.70 -2.73
C GLY A 121 4.54 -2.22 -4.15
N LEU A 122 5.00 -3.14 -4.99
CA LEU A 122 5.19 -2.97 -6.43
C LEU A 122 4.58 -4.15 -7.18
N THR A 123 4.37 -4.01 -8.48
CA THR A 123 3.91 -5.13 -9.32
C THR A 123 4.84 -6.33 -9.23
N GLU A 124 6.13 -6.04 -9.20
CA GLU A 124 7.23 -7.00 -9.09
C GLU A 124 7.29 -7.69 -7.72
N LEU A 125 6.48 -7.26 -6.75
CA LEU A 125 6.39 -7.82 -5.40
C LEU A 125 5.03 -8.51 -5.11
N SER A 126 4.21 -8.73 -6.14
CA SER A 126 2.99 -9.53 -6.08
C SER A 126 1.83 -9.20 -5.09
N PRO A 127 1.46 -7.96 -4.73
CA PRO A 127 2.20 -6.70 -4.77
C PRO A 127 2.70 -6.24 -3.39
N ILE A 128 2.14 -6.73 -2.29
CA ILE A 128 2.28 -6.12 -0.97
C ILE A 128 3.51 -6.69 -0.24
N VAL A 129 4.34 -5.80 0.30
CA VAL A 129 5.47 -6.19 1.18
C VAL A 129 5.43 -5.53 2.54
N ASN A 130 4.80 -4.36 2.66
CA ASN A 130 4.57 -3.70 3.93
C ASN A 130 3.06 -3.61 4.18
N TYR A 131 2.62 -4.15 5.32
CA TYR A 131 1.22 -4.09 5.73
C TYR A 131 1.07 -4.21 7.24
N SER A 132 0.45 -3.23 7.87
CA SER A 132 0.08 -3.32 9.27
C SER A 132 -1.26 -4.01 9.47
N LYS A 133 -1.32 -4.87 10.49
CA LYS A 133 -2.58 -5.31 11.09
C LYS A 133 -3.38 -4.11 11.59
N ASP A 134 -4.70 -4.19 11.51
CA ASP A 134 -5.60 -3.18 12.05
C ASP A 134 -5.26 -2.88 13.53
N GLY A 135 -5.15 -1.60 13.88
CA GLY A 135 -4.79 -1.14 15.22
C GLY A 135 -3.27 -1.10 15.52
N HIS A 136 -2.42 -1.63 14.63
CA HIS A 136 -0.95 -1.63 14.78
C HIS A 136 -0.24 -0.71 13.77
N SER A 137 -0.97 0.11 13.04
CA SER A 137 -0.40 1.08 12.10
C SER A 137 0.20 2.27 12.84
N LYS A 138 1.40 2.68 12.42
CA LYS A 138 2.06 3.91 12.87
C LYS A 138 1.78 5.04 11.84
N PRO A 139 1.51 6.29 12.26
CA PRO A 139 1.33 7.41 11.33
C PRO A 139 2.48 7.51 10.32
N ALA A 140 2.18 7.89 9.08
CA ALA A 140 3.12 7.91 7.94
C ALA A 140 3.81 6.58 7.55
N SER A 141 3.79 5.55 8.39
CA SER A 141 4.33 4.24 8.05
C SER A 141 3.47 3.53 7.00
N THR A 142 4.14 2.80 6.12
CA THR A 142 3.53 1.86 5.17
C THR A 142 3.31 0.46 5.76
N GLY A 143 3.60 0.31 7.05
CA GLY A 143 3.41 -0.89 7.85
C GLY A 143 4.69 -1.68 8.08
N THR A 144 4.52 -2.90 8.58
CA THR A 144 5.60 -3.85 8.85
C THR A 144 5.72 -4.86 7.73
N LEU A 145 6.84 -5.60 7.66
CA LEU A 145 7.02 -6.64 6.66
C LEU A 145 5.92 -7.71 6.74
N VAL A 146 5.40 -8.13 5.59
CA VAL A 146 4.54 -9.32 5.52
C VAL A 146 5.35 -10.58 5.81
N PRO A 147 4.73 -11.69 6.29
CA PRO A 147 5.45 -12.90 6.65
C PRO A 147 6.39 -13.42 5.56
N HIS A 148 7.52 -14.00 5.95
CA HIS A 148 8.55 -14.52 5.03
C HIS A 148 9.15 -13.49 4.06
N THR A 149 9.17 -12.21 4.45
CA THR A 149 9.80 -11.14 3.68
C THR A 149 10.98 -10.57 4.45
N GLU A 150 12.09 -10.33 3.74
CA GLU A 150 13.28 -9.67 4.22
C GLU A 150 13.39 -8.29 3.55
N LEU A 151 13.87 -7.31 4.32
CA LEU A 151 14.16 -5.96 3.85
C LEU A 151 15.61 -5.61 4.18
N ARG A 152 16.31 -5.05 3.21
CA ARG A 152 17.56 -4.29 3.40
C ARG A 152 17.32 -2.83 3.04
N VAL A 153 17.82 -1.92 3.86
CA VAL A 153 17.88 -0.50 3.52
C VAL A 153 19.30 -0.19 3.10
N VAL A 154 19.52 0.10 1.83
CA VAL A 154 20.86 0.13 1.22
C VAL A 154 21.25 1.55 0.83
N CYS A 155 22.45 1.96 1.20
CA CYS A 155 23.00 3.24 0.77
C CYS A 155 23.22 3.26 -0.75
N PRO A 156 22.57 4.15 -1.53
CA PRO A 156 22.70 4.14 -2.99
C PRO A 156 24.12 4.42 -3.50
N SER A 157 24.96 5.11 -2.71
CA SER A 157 26.33 5.46 -3.12
C SER A 157 27.37 4.40 -2.76
N SER A 158 27.23 3.72 -1.62
CA SER A 158 28.21 2.74 -1.13
C SER A 158 27.78 1.29 -1.29
N GLY A 159 26.48 1.02 -1.47
CA GLY A 159 25.91 -0.34 -1.49
C GLY A 159 25.90 -1.03 -0.12
N ALA A 160 26.21 -0.31 0.96
CA ALA A 160 26.22 -0.83 2.32
C ALA A 160 24.81 -0.83 2.96
N ASP A 161 24.57 -1.76 3.87
CA ASP A 161 23.35 -1.77 4.69
C ASP A 161 23.38 -0.62 5.69
N LEU A 162 22.24 0.06 5.80
CA LEU A 162 22.04 1.16 6.73
C LEU A 162 21.34 0.66 8.01
N PRO A 163 21.68 1.23 9.19
CA PRO A 163 20.99 0.94 10.43
C PRO A 163 19.56 1.53 10.41
N PRO A 164 18.71 1.19 11.41
CA PRO A 164 17.40 1.80 11.56
C PRO A 164 17.43 3.33 11.55
N ASP A 165 16.33 3.93 11.12
CA ASP A 165 16.11 5.38 11.02
C ASP A 165 17.05 6.11 10.04
N GLN A 166 17.80 5.40 9.19
CA GLN A 166 18.58 5.98 8.09
C GLN A 166 17.93 5.70 6.74
N VAL A 167 17.85 6.75 5.90
CA VAL A 167 17.22 6.68 4.58
C VAL A 167 18.17 6.04 3.56
N GLY A 168 17.70 5.00 2.89
CA GLY A 168 18.37 4.34 1.77
C GLY A 168 17.37 3.73 0.79
N GLU A 169 17.86 3.04 -0.23
CA GLU A 169 17.01 2.30 -1.16
C GLU A 169 16.46 1.04 -0.48
N LEU A 170 15.16 0.80 -0.64
CA LEU A 170 14.50 -0.37 -0.04
C LEU A 170 14.68 -1.59 -0.95
N TRP A 171 15.33 -2.64 -0.45
CA TRP A 171 15.55 -3.87 -1.19
C TRP A 171 14.81 -5.02 -0.53
N TYR A 172 13.94 -5.71 -1.27
CA TYR A 172 13.08 -6.76 -0.73
C TYR A 172 13.44 -8.15 -1.26
N ARG A 173 13.41 -9.14 -0.39
CA ARG A 173 13.49 -10.56 -0.78
C ARG A 173 12.38 -11.33 -0.11
N GLY A 174 11.76 -12.24 -0.85
CA GLY A 174 10.68 -13.06 -0.32
C GLY A 174 10.01 -13.89 -1.40
N PRO A 175 9.12 -14.81 -1.02
CA PRO A 175 8.44 -15.72 -1.95
C PRO A 175 7.48 -14.99 -2.91
N GLN A 176 7.11 -13.74 -2.63
CA GLN A 176 6.25 -12.90 -3.47
C GLN A 176 6.98 -12.15 -4.59
N VAL A 177 8.32 -12.12 -4.58
CA VAL A 177 9.11 -11.45 -5.62
C VAL A 177 8.84 -12.11 -6.97
N MET A 178 8.74 -11.30 -8.03
CA MET A 178 8.49 -11.77 -9.39
C MET A 178 9.55 -12.76 -9.88
N LEU A 179 9.21 -13.55 -10.90
CA LEU A 179 10.17 -14.41 -11.58
C LEU A 179 11.16 -13.60 -12.46
N GLY A 180 10.71 -12.45 -12.95
CA GLY A 180 11.44 -11.61 -13.89
C GLY A 180 10.51 -10.95 -14.88
N TYR A 181 11.06 -10.08 -15.71
CA TYR A 181 10.35 -9.50 -16.85
C TYR A 181 10.36 -10.48 -18.03
N LEU A 182 9.19 -10.67 -18.63
CA LEU A 182 9.03 -11.55 -19.79
C LEU A 182 9.89 -11.03 -20.96
N ASP A 183 10.72 -11.92 -21.52
CA ASP A 183 11.62 -11.66 -22.65
C ASP A 183 12.59 -10.48 -22.41
N ASN A 184 12.93 -10.20 -21.15
CA ASN A 184 13.83 -9.11 -20.79
C ASN A 184 14.72 -9.47 -19.59
N ASP A 185 15.68 -10.36 -19.85
CA ASP A 185 16.66 -10.83 -18.86
C ASP A 185 17.50 -9.67 -18.33
N GLN A 186 17.91 -8.73 -19.18
CA GLN A 186 18.71 -7.57 -18.76
C GLN A 186 17.96 -6.71 -17.72
N ALA A 187 16.68 -6.37 -17.96
CA ALA A 187 15.92 -5.62 -16.97
C ALA A 187 15.71 -6.41 -15.67
N THR A 188 15.63 -7.74 -15.76
CA THR A 188 15.51 -8.62 -14.59
C THR A 188 16.79 -8.60 -13.76
N GLU A 189 17.95 -8.73 -14.40
CA GLU A 189 19.28 -8.63 -13.78
C GLU A 189 19.53 -7.24 -13.19
N ASP A 190 19.11 -6.18 -13.89
CA ASP A 190 19.25 -4.80 -13.42
C ASP A 190 18.39 -4.53 -12.17
N THR A 191 17.23 -5.18 -12.06
CA THR A 191 16.26 -4.97 -10.97
C THR A 191 16.51 -5.90 -9.78
N THR A 192 17.25 -6.99 -9.97
CA THR A 192 17.55 -7.96 -8.90
C THR A 192 19.03 -7.95 -8.54
N THR A 193 19.35 -8.49 -7.37
CA THR A 193 20.72 -8.70 -6.93
C THR A 193 21.08 -10.17 -7.06
N THR A 194 22.38 -10.47 -7.09
CA THR A 194 22.89 -11.85 -7.10
C THR A 194 22.47 -12.65 -5.86
N CYS A 195 22.11 -11.98 -4.75
CA CYS A 195 21.57 -12.60 -3.54
C CYS A 195 20.04 -12.63 -3.48
N GLY A 196 19.35 -12.33 -4.58
CA GLY A 196 17.91 -12.49 -4.75
C GLY A 196 17.05 -11.36 -4.18
N PHE A 197 17.62 -10.20 -3.90
CA PHE A 197 16.85 -9.01 -3.51
C PHE A 197 16.38 -8.25 -4.75
N LEU A 198 15.14 -7.77 -4.73
CA LEU A 198 14.60 -6.82 -5.68
C LEU A 198 14.89 -5.40 -5.21
N LYS A 199 15.51 -4.59 -6.07
CA LYS A 199 15.79 -3.16 -5.87
C LYS A 199 14.55 -2.38 -6.27
N THR A 200 13.93 -1.64 -5.35
CA THR A 200 12.66 -0.96 -5.65
C THR A 200 12.83 0.34 -6.41
N GLY A 201 14.02 0.96 -6.34
CA GLY A 201 14.19 2.36 -6.76
C GLY A 201 13.46 3.37 -5.87
N ASP A 202 12.89 2.95 -4.74
CA ASP A 202 12.20 3.79 -3.77
C ASP A 202 13.07 3.94 -2.51
N LEU A 203 13.14 5.16 -2.00
CA LEU A 203 13.88 5.51 -0.80
C LEU A 203 12.98 5.41 0.43
N GLY A 204 13.54 4.90 1.51
CA GLY A 204 12.85 4.77 2.78
C GLY A 204 13.78 4.35 3.90
N TYR A 205 13.18 4.11 5.06
CA TYR A 205 13.87 3.59 6.23
C TYR A 205 12.94 2.64 7.00
N ILE A 206 13.53 1.85 7.88
CA ILE A 206 12.83 1.06 8.89
C ILE A 206 13.20 1.60 10.26
N ASP A 207 12.22 1.75 11.15
CA ASP A 207 12.50 2.16 12.53
C ASP A 207 12.82 0.97 13.45
N ASN A 208 13.13 1.26 14.70
CA ASN A 208 13.44 0.24 15.71
C ASN A 208 12.23 -0.65 16.10
N ASP A 209 11.01 -0.24 15.76
CA ASP A 209 9.77 -1.02 16.00
C ASP A 209 9.43 -1.93 14.81
N GLY A 210 10.19 -1.85 13.71
CA GLY A 210 9.99 -2.62 12.49
C GLY A 210 8.99 -1.99 11.50
N HIS A 211 8.58 -0.75 11.70
CA HIS A 211 7.72 -0.01 10.79
C HIS A 211 8.55 0.60 9.65
N VAL A 212 8.07 0.41 8.42
CA VAL A 212 8.74 0.89 7.21
C VAL A 212 8.10 2.19 6.74
N PHE A 213 8.94 3.17 6.39
CA PHE A 213 8.54 4.49 5.91
C PHE A 213 9.13 4.70 4.52
N VAL A 214 8.25 4.99 3.56
CA VAL A 214 8.64 5.28 2.18
C VAL A 214 8.64 6.80 2.02
N VAL A 215 9.77 7.36 1.61
CA VAL A 215 10.02 8.79 1.58
C VAL A 215 9.82 9.35 0.18
N ASP A 216 10.52 8.79 -0.82
CA ASP A 216 10.50 9.30 -2.20
C ASP A 216 10.99 8.22 -3.18
N ARG A 217 11.01 8.53 -4.49
CA ARG A 217 11.66 7.70 -5.51
C ARG A 217 13.06 8.20 -5.80
N LEU A 218 14.00 7.28 -6.02
CA LEU A 218 15.37 7.60 -6.43
C LEU A 218 15.42 8.45 -7.70
N LYS A 219 14.49 8.21 -8.64
CA LYS A 219 14.37 8.96 -9.90
C LYS A 219 13.71 10.33 -9.75
N GLU A 220 12.95 10.56 -8.69
CA GLU A 220 12.18 11.81 -8.45
C GLU A 220 12.91 12.78 -7.51
N LEU A 221 14.06 12.38 -6.95
CA LEU A 221 14.97 13.28 -6.22
C LEU A 221 15.41 14.44 -7.13
N ILE A 222 14.81 15.61 -6.92
CA ILE A 222 15.15 16.83 -7.65
C ILE A 222 16.62 17.16 -7.35
N LYS A 223 17.47 17.05 -8.37
CA LYS A 223 18.87 17.46 -8.33
C LYS A 223 18.98 18.97 -8.27
N TYR A 224 18.81 19.54 -7.08
CA TYR A 224 19.08 20.96 -6.85
C TYR A 224 20.55 21.15 -6.44
N LYS A 225 21.34 21.80 -7.31
CA LYS A 225 22.72 22.24 -7.09
C LYS A 225 23.83 21.18 -6.98
N GLY A 226 23.62 19.94 -7.43
CA GLY A 226 24.73 19.05 -7.81
C GLY A 226 25.67 18.58 -6.70
N HIS A 227 25.18 18.33 -5.48
CA HIS A 227 25.99 17.72 -4.42
C HIS A 227 25.54 16.27 -4.17
N GLN A 228 26.50 15.35 -4.23
CA GLN A 228 26.45 13.98 -3.70
C GLN A 228 26.99 13.97 -2.27
#